data_AF-A0A3N9NVN0-F1
#
_entry.id   AF-A0A3N9NVN0-F1
#
_cell.length_a   1.000
_cell.length_b   1.000
_cell.length_c   1.000
_cell.angle_alpha   90.00
_cell.angle_beta   90.00
_cell.angle_gamma   90.00
#
_symmetry.space_group_name_H-M   'P 1'
#
loop_
_entity.id
_entity.type
_entity.pdbx_description
1 polymer ?
#
loop_
_entity_poly.entity_id
_entity_poly.type
_entity_poly.pdbx_seq_one_letter_code
_entity_poly.pdbx_strand_id
1 'polypeptide(L)'
;MVFKTENGGASWQLASRLKENTFVFDSFFIDDQFGWFLTSGELWETGNGGQSWTPTLTLNYARHGVVRDIFFIDKDHGWLVTGEGYILNCSH
;
A
#
# COMPACT_ATOMS: atom_id res chain seq x y z
N MET A 1 10.91 2.34 -6.00
CA MET A 1 10.15 2.57 -7.24
C MET A 1 9.10 1.50 -7.33
N VAL A 2 7.95 1.80 -7.96
CA VAL A 2 6.87 0.83 -8.19
C VAL A 2 6.70 0.68 -9.70
N PHE A 3 6.58 -0.55 -10.17
CA PHE A 3 6.43 -0.88 -11.59
C PHE A 3 5.18 -1.72 -11.82
N LYS A 4 4.57 -1.54 -13.00
CA LYS A 4 3.44 -2.33 -13.48
C LYS A 4 3.82 -3.06 -14.77
N THR A 5 3.27 -4.25 -14.95
CA THR A 5 3.28 -4.97 -16.23
C THR A 5 1.85 -5.22 -16.70
N GLU A 6 1.66 -5.26 -18.02
CA GLU A 6 0.38 -5.63 -18.66
C GLU A 6 0.52 -6.86 -19.55
N ASN A 7 1.73 -7.45 -19.61
CA ASN A 7 2.06 -8.56 -20.49
C ASN A 7 2.77 -9.70 -19.73
N GLY A 8 2.35 -9.95 -18.48
CA GLY A 8 2.85 -11.06 -17.68
C GLY A 8 4.32 -10.94 -17.26
N GLY A 9 4.85 -9.71 -17.18
CA GLY A 9 6.21 -9.44 -16.76
C GLY A 9 7.24 -9.39 -17.89
N ALA A 10 6.82 -9.49 -19.16
CA ALA A 10 7.71 -9.35 -20.31
C ALA A 10 8.25 -7.91 -20.46
N SER A 11 7.46 -6.90 -20.08
CA SER A 11 7.93 -5.52 -19.91
C SER A 11 7.29 -4.85 -18.69
N TRP A 12 7.98 -3.84 -18.17
CA TRP A 12 7.62 -3.12 -16.95
C TRP A 12 7.63 -1.62 -17.20
N GLN A 13 6.58 -0.94 -16.78
CA GLN A 13 6.44 0.52 -16.84
C GLN A 13 6.51 1.10 -15.44
N LEU A 14 7.17 2.25 -15.30
CA LEU A 14 7.27 2.94 -14.02
C LEU A 14 5.91 3.52 -13.65
N ALA A 15 5.33 3.03 -12.56
CA ALA A 15 4.04 3.50 -12.04
C ALA A 15 4.20 4.60 -10.98
N SER A 16 5.22 4.51 -10.13
CA SER A 16 5.49 5.56 -9.13
C SER A 16 6.94 5.60 -8.66
N ARG A 17 7.41 6.78 -8.28
CA ARG A 17 8.70 6.99 -7.61
C ARG A 17 8.46 7.19 -6.12
N LEU A 18 9.15 6.39 -5.32
CA LEU A 18 9.18 6.54 -3.86
C LEU A 18 10.39 7.37 -3.48
N LYS A 19 10.34 8.00 -2.30
CA LYS A 19 11.51 8.67 -1.71
C LYS A 19 12.63 7.66 -1.50
N GLU A 20 13.88 8.12 -1.52
CA GLU A 20 15.03 7.27 -1.21
C GLU A 20 14.89 6.65 0.19
N ASN A 21 15.41 5.43 0.35
CA ASN A 21 15.32 4.64 1.60
C ASN A 21 13.88 4.34 2.09
N THR A 22 12.87 4.43 1.21
CA THR A 22 11.52 3.93 1.51
C THR A 22 11.49 2.41 1.38
N PHE A 23 11.09 1.72 2.44
CA PHE A 23 10.82 0.28 2.39
C PHE A 23 9.34 0.06 2.07
N VAL A 24 9.05 -0.91 1.19
CA VAL A 24 7.68 -1.40 0.95
C VAL A 24 7.55 -2.70 1.74
N PHE A 25 6.47 -2.84 2.51
CA PHE A 25 6.27 -4.00 3.38
C PHE A 25 5.26 -5.00 2.82
N ASP A 26 4.16 -4.50 2.26
CA ASP A 26 3.10 -5.35 1.74
C ASP A 26 2.23 -4.61 0.72
N SER A 27 1.46 -5.35 -0.07
CA SER A 27 0.51 -4.81 -1.03
C SER A 27 -0.73 -5.68 -1.16
N PHE A 28 -1.89 -5.07 -1.31
CA PHE A 28 -3.16 -5.76 -1.40
C PHE A 28 -4.05 -5.11 -2.47
N PHE A 29 -4.79 -5.94 -3.21
CA PHE A 29 -5.79 -5.48 -4.18
C PHE A 29 -7.14 -6.14 -3.84
N ILE A 30 -8.20 -5.34 -3.78
CA ILE A 30 -9.57 -5.87 -3.61
C ILE A 30 -10.15 -6.35 -4.94
N ASP A 31 -9.74 -5.72 -6.04
CA ASP A 31 -10.13 -6.04 -7.40
C ASP A 31 -9.01 -5.64 -8.40
N ASP A 32 -9.30 -5.61 -9.69
CA ASP A 32 -8.32 -5.29 -10.73
C ASP A 32 -7.98 -3.80 -10.84
N GLN A 33 -8.75 -2.92 -10.18
CA GLN A 33 -8.61 -1.46 -10.23
C GLN A 33 -8.08 -0.89 -8.92
N PHE A 34 -8.60 -1.34 -7.79
CA PHE A 34 -8.35 -0.78 -6.47
C PHE A 34 -7.37 -1.62 -5.67
N GLY A 35 -6.32 -0.96 -5.20
CA GLY A 35 -5.32 -1.60 -4.37
C GLY A 35 -4.51 -0.61 -3.56
N TRP A 36 -3.75 -1.16 -2.63
CA TRP A 36 -2.91 -0.44 -1.69
C TRP A 36 -1.54 -1.08 -1.60
N PHE A 37 -0.54 -0.30 -1.22
CA PHE A 37 0.68 -0.84 -0.67
C PHE A 37 1.12 -0.06 0.56
N LEU A 38 1.74 -0.78 1.48
CA LEU A 38 2.31 -0.25 2.70
C LEU A 38 3.78 0.05 2.53
N THR A 39 4.19 1.19 3.07
CA THR A 39 5.59 1.55 3.20
C THR A 39 6.00 1.73 4.66
N SER A 40 7.29 1.97 4.86
CA SER A 40 7.86 2.45 6.11
C SER A 40 7.48 3.87 6.51
N GLY A 41 6.49 4.52 5.87
CA GLY A 41 5.92 5.76 6.41
C GLY A 41 4.46 6.01 6.06
N GLU A 42 3.96 5.38 5.00
CA GLU A 42 2.75 5.81 4.31
C GLU A 42 1.99 4.58 3.79
N LEU A 43 0.66 4.68 3.78
CA LEU A 43 -0.22 3.87 2.95
C LEU A 43 -0.40 4.58 1.61
N TRP A 44 -0.22 3.84 0.53
CA TRP A 44 -0.43 4.32 -0.83
C TRP A 44 -1.59 3.57 -1.47
N GLU A 45 -2.34 4.26 -2.31
CA GLU A 45 -3.53 3.73 -2.99
C GLU A 45 -3.44 3.92 -4.50
N THR A 46 -4.08 3.01 -5.23
CA THR A 46 -4.40 3.11 -6.65
C THR A 46 -5.88 2.83 -6.87
N GLY A 47 -6.49 3.52 -7.83
CA GLY A 47 -7.83 3.22 -8.36
C GLY A 47 -7.82 2.97 -9.87
N ASN A 48 -6.65 2.66 -10.44
CA ASN A 48 -6.46 2.43 -11.88
C ASN A 48 -5.54 1.22 -12.15
N GLY A 49 -5.64 0.19 -11.31
CA GLY A 49 -4.92 -1.08 -11.48
C GLY A 49 -3.41 -0.93 -11.35
N GLY A 50 -2.97 0.01 -10.50
CA GLY A 50 -1.55 0.26 -10.25
C GLY A 50 -0.82 1.01 -11.35
N GLN A 51 -1.52 1.69 -12.27
CA GLN A 51 -0.89 2.57 -13.26
C GLN A 51 -0.29 3.81 -12.60
N SER A 52 -0.95 4.32 -11.55
CA SER A 52 -0.43 5.39 -10.69
C SER A 52 -0.80 5.14 -9.23
N TRP A 53 0.02 5.68 -8.33
CA TRP A 53 -0.16 5.53 -6.88
C TRP A 53 -0.06 6.87 -6.16
N THR A 54 -0.89 7.07 -5.15
CA THR A 54 -0.92 8.28 -4.32
C THR A 54 -0.86 7.94 -2.83
N PRO A 55 -0.07 8.66 -2.02
CA PRO A 55 -0.07 8.45 -0.57
C PRO A 55 -1.38 9.00 0.03
N THR A 56 -2.10 8.17 0.79
CA THR A 56 -3.40 8.53 1.38
C THR A 56 -3.36 8.66 2.89
N LEU A 57 -2.44 7.96 3.57
CA LEU A 57 -2.31 8.00 5.03
C LEU A 57 -0.85 7.97 5.47
N THR A 58 -0.46 8.86 6.37
CA THR A 58 0.83 8.80 7.09
C THR A 58 0.71 7.94 8.33
N LEU A 59 1.61 6.97 8.49
CA LEU A 59 1.63 6.02 9.59
C LEU A 59 2.57 6.50 10.71
N ASN A 60 2.09 6.55 11.95
CA ASN A 60 2.88 6.96 13.11
C ASN A 60 3.38 5.75 13.91
N TYR A 61 4.65 5.40 13.71
CA TYR A 61 5.32 4.29 14.39
C TYR A 61 5.51 4.48 15.88
N ALA A 62 5.63 5.72 16.35
CA ALA A 62 5.87 5.99 17.77
C ALA A 62 4.70 5.54 18.66
N ARG A 63 3.50 5.42 18.08
CA ARG A 63 2.29 5.09 18.84
C ARG A 63 2.00 3.59 18.86
N HIS A 64 2.08 2.92 17.72
CA HIS A 64 1.61 1.54 17.56
C HIS A 64 2.65 0.58 16.96
N GLY A 65 3.86 1.08 16.68
CA GLY A 65 4.91 0.33 16.02
C GLY A 65 4.70 0.19 14.51
N VAL A 66 5.51 -0.66 13.87
CA VAL A 66 5.59 -0.72 12.40
C VAL A 66 4.49 -1.59 11.84
N VAL A 67 3.64 -0.99 11.00
CA VAL A 67 2.65 -1.72 10.20
C VAL A 67 3.37 -2.67 9.25
N ARG A 68 2.96 -3.94 9.25
CA ARG A 68 3.55 -5.01 8.44
C ARG A 68 2.60 -5.61 7.41
N ASP A 69 1.30 -5.51 7.66
CA ASP A 69 0.29 -6.23 6.90
C ASP A 69 -0.95 -5.36 6.70
N ILE A 70 -1.65 -5.59 5.59
CA ILE A 70 -2.79 -4.81 5.11
C ILE A 70 -3.87 -5.72 4.56
N PHE A 71 -5.11 -5.46 4.97
CA PHE A 71 -6.26 -6.16 4.43
C PHE A 71 -7.48 -5.24 4.33
N PHE A 72 -8.19 -5.32 3.21
CA PHE A 72 -9.42 -4.55 2.97
C PHE A 72 -10.54 -5.50 2.53
N ILE A 73 -11.77 -5.21 2.98
CA ILE A 73 -12.99 -5.93 2.53
C ILE A 73 -13.74 -5.18 1.43
N ASP A 74 -13.56 -3.86 1.39
CA ASP A 74 -14.00 -2.97 0.34
C ASP A 74 -13.09 -1.74 0.31
N LYS A 75 -13.37 -0.74 -0.53
CA LYS A 75 -12.53 0.45 -0.68
C LYS A 75 -12.49 1.37 0.56
N ASP A 76 -13.49 1.29 1.44
CA ASP A 76 -13.68 2.19 2.57
C ASP A 76 -13.45 1.50 3.92
N HIS A 77 -13.29 0.18 3.96
CA HIS A 77 -13.14 -0.60 5.19
C HIS A 77 -11.98 -1.58 5.11
N GLY A 78 -10.95 -1.34 5.94
CA GLY A 78 -9.80 -2.20 6.06
C GLY A 78 -9.10 -2.12 7.41
N TRP A 79 -8.06 -2.94 7.55
CA TRP A 79 -7.25 -3.05 8.76
C TRP A 79 -5.78 -3.11 8.42
N LEU A 80 -5.00 -2.47 9.28
CA LEU A 80 -3.55 -2.51 9.27
C LEU A 80 -3.07 -3.21 10.53
N VAL A 81 -2.12 -4.15 10.40
CA VAL A 81 -1.58 -4.89 11.53
C VAL A 81 -0.11 -4.53 11.74
N THR A 82 0.26 -4.25 12.99
CA THR A 82 1.66 -3.93 13.35
C THR A 82 2.40 -5.16 13.86
N GLY A 83 3.73 -5.15 13.73
CA GLY A 83 4.57 -6.22 14.28
C GLY A 83 4.47 -6.35 15.81
N GLU A 84 3.97 -5.30 16.47
CA GLU A 84 3.78 -5.18 17.90
C GLU A 84 2.39 -5.64 18.35
N GLY A 85 1.55 -6.14 17.44
CA GLY A 85 0.25 -6.75 17.73
C GLY A 85 -0.93 -5.78 17.77
N TYR A 86 -0.77 -4.53 17.31
CA TYR A 86 -1.89 -3.60 17.18
C TYR A 86 -2.64 -3.84 15.87
N ILE A 87 -3.96 -3.71 15.94
CA ILE A 87 -4.85 -3.67 14.77
C ILE A 87 -5.43 -2.26 14.67
N LEU A 88 -5.20 -1.60 13.55
CA LEU A 88 -5.68 -0.26 13.27
C LEU A 88 -6.80 -0.34 12.25
N ASN A 89 -7.96 0.22 12.56
CA ASN A 89 -9.02 0.40 11.58
C ASN A 89 -8.60 1.50 10.60
N CYS A 90 -8.70 1.21 9.31
CA CYS A 90 -8.55 2.18 8.24
C CYS A 90 -9.92 2.31 7.54
N SER A 91 -10.53 3.48 7.72
CA SER A 91 -11.76 3.86 7.04
C SER A 91 -11.62 5.24 6.42
N HIS A 92 -12.18 5.41 5.23
CA HIS A 92 -12.20 6.66 4.47
C HIS A 92 -13.52 7.41 4.64
#